data_AF-A0A4R6BK35-F1
#
_entry.id   AF-A0A4R6BK35-F1
#
_cell.length_a   1.000
_cell.length_b   1.000
_cell.length_c   1.000
_cell.angle_alpha   90.00
_cell.angle_beta   90.00
_cell.angle_gamma   90.00
#
_symmetry.space_group_name_H-M   'P 1'
#
loop_
_entity.id
_entity.type
_entity.pdbx_description
1 polymer ?
#
loop_
_entity_poly.entity_id
_entity_poly.type
_entity_poly.pdbx_seq_one_letter_code
_entity_poly.pdbx_strand_id
1 'polypeptide(L)' 'MDITNLLLTSILMFIVFEIIYLITDRLLNHFSENKKPYNFKYAIFMGILMVIFYMIASRIF' A
#
# COMPACT_ATOMS: atom_id res chain seq x y z
N MET A 1 -21.67 -2.55 4.59
CA MET A 1 -20.65 -2.15 5.58
C MET A 1 -20.85 -0.69 5.91
N ASP A 2 -20.74 -0.29 7.18
CA ASP A 2 -20.84 1.13 7.55
C ASP A 2 -19.72 1.94 6.89
N ILE A 3 -20.04 3.14 6.39
CA ILE A 3 -19.09 4.03 5.69
C ILE A 3 -17.85 4.31 6.56
N THR A 4 -18.05 4.46 7.86
CA THR A 4 -16.96 4.64 8.85
C THR A 4 -16.00 3.45 8.86
N ASN A 5 -16.52 2.23 8.82
CA ASN A 5 -15.69 1.02 8.80
C ASN A 5 -14.95 0.89 7.46
N LEU A 6 -15.58 1.24 6.33
CA LEU A 6 -14.92 1.26 5.02
C LEU A 6 -13.73 2.21 4.97
N LEU A 7 -13.91 3.42 5.51
CA LEU A 7 -12.85 4.42 5.58
C LEU A 7 -11.72 3.98 6.52
N LEU A 8 -12.07 3.46 7.70
CA LEU A 8 -11.07 2.98 8.67
C LEU A 8 -10.24 1.83 8.09
N THR A 9 -10.89 0.84 7.49
CA THR A 9 -10.19 -0.29 6.85
C THR A 9 -9.32 0.18 5.69
N SER A 10 -9.78 1.16 4.90
CA SER A 10 -9.00 1.73 3.79
C SER A 10 -7.71 2.41 4.29
N ILE A 11 -7.80 3.20 5.36
CA ILE A 11 -6.63 3.85 5.99
C ILE A 11 -5.66 2.80 6.55
N LEU A 12 -6.18 1.80 7.26
CA LEU A 12 -5.37 0.72 7.82
C LEU A 12 -4.66 -0.08 6.72
N MET A 13 -5.38 -0.45 5.65
CA MET A 13 -4.79 -1.14 4.51
C MET A 13 -3.68 -0.31 3.87
N PHE A 14 -3.89 0.99 3.67
CA PHE A 14 -2.88 1.88 3.11
C PHE A 14 -1.61 1.92 3.97
N ILE A 15 -1.76 2.10 5.29
CA ILE A 15 -0.62 2.15 6.22
C ILE A 15 0.15 0.82 6.24
N VAL A 16 -0.58 -0.30 6.32
CA VAL A 16 0.03 -1.64 6.33
C VAL A 16 0.77 -1.91 5.02
N PHE A 17 0.18 -1.53 3.88
CA PHE A 17 0.83 -1.64 2.58
C PHE A 17 2.13 -0.85 2.52
N GLU A 18 2.13 0.43 2.94
CA GLU A 18 3.34 1.26 2.94
C GLU A 18 4.45 0.68 3.82
N ILE A 19 4.10 0.16 5.00
CA ILE A 19 5.07 -0.48 5.90
C ILE A 19 5.68 -1.73 5.24
N ILE A 20 4.85 -2.60 4.69
CA ILE A 20 5.32 -3.82 4.01
C ILE A 20 6.18 -3.47 2.81
N TYR A 21 5.74 -2.51 2.01
CA TYR A 21 6.46 -2.07 0.81
C TYR A 21 7.82 -1.48 1.18
N LEU A 22 7.91 -0.63 2.20
CA LEU A 22 9.16 -0.07 2.71
C LEU A 22 10.12 -1.15 3.22
N ILE A 23 9.63 -2.11 4.00
CA ILE A 23 10.44 -3.21 4.52
C ILE A 23 10.95 -4.07 3.35
N THR A 24 10.08 -4.39 2.41
CA THR A 24 10.42 -5.21 1.24
C THR A 24 11.46 -4.52 0.36
N ASP A 25 11.30 -3.23 0.07
CA ASP A 25 12.26 -2.45 -0.70
C ASP A 25 13.63 -2.41 0.00
N ARG A 26 13.67 -2.21 1.32
CA ARG A 26 14.93 -2.25 2.08
C ARG A 26 15.58 -3.63 2.09
N LEU A 27 14.80 -4.69 2.22
CA LEU A 27 15.31 -6.06 2.16
C LEU A 27 15.88 -6.37 0.78
N LEU A 28 15.16 -6.05 -0.29
CA LEU A 28 15.63 -6.23 -1.66
C LEU A 28 16.89 -5.40 -1.94
N ASN A 29 16.95 -4.16 -1.45
CA ASN A 29 18.13 -3.30 -1.55
C ASN A 29 19.32 -3.80 -0.73
N HIS A 30 19.09 -4.54 0.37
CA HIS A 30 20.15 -5.14 1.16
C HIS A 30 20.87 -6.27 0.40
N PHE A 31 20.13 -7.05 -0.38
CA PHE A 31 20.66 -8.16 -1.18
C PHE A 31 21.04 -7.77 -2.61
N SER A 32 20.71 -6.56 -3.06
CA SER A 32 21.05 -6.08 -4.41
C SER A 32 22.47 -5.52 -4.47
N GLU A 33 23.24 -5.93 -5.47
CA GLU A 33 24.53 -5.29 -5.81
C GLU A 33 24.33 -3.82 -6.23
N ASN A 34 23.18 -3.50 -6.82
CA ASN A 34 22.79 -2.15 -7.23
C ASN A 34 21.76 -1.57 -6.25
N LYS A 35 22.23 -0.79 -5.27
CA LYS A 35 21.37 -0.10 -4.31
C LYS A 35 20.56 0.99 -5.00
N LYS A 36 19.24 0.96 -4.87
CA LYS A 36 18.34 1.98 -5.43
C LYS A 36 17.68 2.78 -4.30
N PRO A 37 17.42 4.09 -4.49
CA PRO A 37 16.67 4.87 -3.53
C PRO A 37 15.21 4.42 -3.49
N TYR A 38 14.61 4.45 -2.31
CA TYR A 38 13.20 4.14 -2.10
C TYR A 38 12.31 5.05 -2.95
N ASN A 39 11.50 4.45 -3.84
CA ASN A 39 10.59 5.21 -4.70
C ASN A 39 9.24 5.47 -4.01
N PHE A 40 9.22 6.45 -3.12
CA PHE A 40 8.04 6.84 -2.34
C PHE A 40 6.84 7.23 -3.22
N LYS A 41 7.08 7.89 -4.37
CA LYS A 41 5.99 8.29 -5.28
C LYS A 41 5.25 7.08 -5.84
N TYR A 42 6.00 6.03 -6.20
CA TYR A 42 5.41 4.79 -6.70
C TYR A 42 4.67 4.03 -5.61
N ALA A 43 5.23 3.98 -4.39
CA ALA A 43 4.58 3.35 -3.23
C ALA A 43 3.21 3.98 -2.95
N ILE A 44 3.16 5.32 -2.81
CA ILE A 44 1.90 6.05 -2.57
C ILE A 44 0.90 5.78 -3.70
N PHE A 45 1.35 5.87 -4.95
CA PHE A 45 0.47 5.66 -6.09
C PHE A 45 -0.17 4.26 -6.07
N MET A 46 0.64 3.23 -5.79
CA MET A 46 0.14 1.86 -5.66
C MET A 46 -0.76 1.66 -4.45
N GLY A 47 -0.45 2.29 -3.32
CA GLY A 47 -1.30 2.26 -2.13
C GLY A 47 -2.68 2.89 -2.38
N ILE A 48 -2.73 4.05 -3.05
CA ILE A 48 -4.00 4.70 -3.42
C ILE A 48 -4.79 3.83 -4.39
N LEU A 49 -4.13 3.27 -5.40
CA LEU A 49 -4.76 2.38 -6.37
C LEU A 49 -5.40 1.16 -5.67
N MET A 50 -4.68 0.53 -4.74
CA MET A 50 -5.17 -0.59 -3.95
C MET A 50 -6.41 -0.22 -3.12
N VAL A 51 -6.41 0.95 -2.46
CA VAL A 51 -7.58 1.44 -1.70
C VAL A 51 -8.79 1.65 -2.62
N ILE A 52 -8.59 2.24 -3.81
CA ILE A 52 -9.67 2.43 -4.79
C ILE A 52 -10.25 1.07 -5.21
N PHE A 53 -9.40 0.09 -5.51
CA PHE A 53 -9.85 -1.27 -5.84
C PHE A 53 -10.63 -1.90 -4.69
N TYR A 54 -10.16 -1.76 -3.46
CA TYR A 54 -10.88 -2.27 -2.28
C TYR A 54 -12.26 -1.61 -2.13
N MET A 55 -12.37 -0.29 -2.29
CA MET A 55 -13.65 0.42 -2.22
C MET A 55 -14.63 -0.01 -3.31
N ILE A 56 -14.15 -0.27 -4.53
CA ILE A 56 -14.97 -0.77 -5.63
C ILE A 56 -15.41 -2.22 -5.33
N ALA A 57 -14.47 -3.09 -4.95
CA ALA A 57 -14.75 -4.49 -4.64
C ALA A 57 -15.75 -4.62 -3.48
N SER A 58 -15.56 -3.86 -2.40
CA SER A 58 -16.46 -3.85 -1.22
C SER A 58 -17.87 -3.32 -1.51
N ARG A 59 -18.12 -2.69 -2.66
CA ARG A 59 -19.47 -2.30 -3.09
C ARG A 59 -20.13 -3.33 -4.00
N ILE A 60 -19.34 -4.18 -4.67
CA ILE A 60 -19.82 -5.19 -5.62
C ILE A 60 -20.08 -6.52 -4.92
N PHE A 61 -19.27 -6.85 -3.92
CA PHE A 61 -19.34 -8.07 -3.10
C PHE A 61 -19.76 -7.74 -1.66
#